data_AF-A0A8T5PLN2-F1
#
_entry.id   AF-A0A8T5PLN2-F1
#
_cell.length_a   1.000
_cell.length_b   1.000
_cell.length_c   1.000
_cell.angle_alpha   90.00
_cell.angle_beta   90.00
_cell.angle_gamma   90.00
#
_symmetry.space_group_name_H-M   'P 1'
#
loop_
_entity.id
_entity.type
_entity.pdbx_description
1 polymer ?
#
loop_
_entity_poly.entity_id
_entity_poly.type
_entity_poly.pdbx_seq_one_letter_code
_entity_poly.pdbx_strand_id
1 'polypeptide(L)'
;MVLIARYGEIFLKGKNRLDFEKKLVGNIKKMFDVKVLRKRNRLLVEEGVDLRRVFGLISYSPAVEAGLDLEEIKKKVLELT
;
A
#
# COMPACT_ATOMS: atom_id res chain seq x y z
N MET A 1 11.79 2.88 -2.99
CA MET A 1 10.44 3.48 -3.08
C MET A 1 9.41 2.47 -2.62
N VAL A 2 8.17 2.90 -2.33
CA VAL A 2 7.10 1.99 -1.91
C VAL A 2 5.82 2.30 -2.68
N LEU A 3 4.99 1.29 -2.90
CA LEU A 3 3.64 1.48 -3.39
C LEU A 3 2.67 1.56 -2.21
N ILE A 4 1.97 2.68 -2.08
CA ILE A 4 0.84 2.80 -1.17
C ILE A 4 -0.40 2.27 -1.88
N ALA A 5 -0.83 1.06 -1.53
CA ALA A 5 -2.03 0.44 -2.05
C ALA A 5 -3.24 0.70 -1.13
N ARG A 6 -4.35 1.13 -1.73
CA ARG A 6 -5.61 1.49 -1.08
C ARG A 6 -6.67 0.47 -1.48
N TYR A 7 -7.35 -0.10 -0.49
CA TYR A 7 -8.47 -0.99 -0.67
C TYR A 7 -9.75 -0.31 -0.20
N GLY A 8 -10.86 -0.63 -0.88
CA GLY A 8 -12.14 0.06 -0.70
C GLY A 8 -12.90 -0.34 0.54
N GLU A 9 -14.05 0.30 0.75
CA GLU A 9 -14.99 0.06 1.85
C GLU A 9 -15.67 -1.31 1.84
N ILE A 10 -15.25 -2.23 0.95
CA ILE A 10 -15.78 -3.59 0.84
C ILE A 10 -15.70 -4.37 2.17
N PHE A 11 -14.84 -3.93 3.09
CA PHE A 11 -14.69 -4.47 4.43
C PHE A 11 -15.65 -3.90 5.50
N LEU A 12 -16.38 -2.81 5.22
CA LEU A 12 -17.22 -2.13 6.22
C LEU A 12 -18.51 -2.90 6.55
N LYS A 13 -18.94 -3.82 5.67
CA LYS A 13 -20.10 -4.67 5.94
C LYS A 13 -19.71 -5.87 6.81
N GLY A 14 -20.28 -5.93 8.01
CA GLY A 14 -20.21 -7.13 8.86
C GLY A 14 -18.89 -7.37 9.59
N LYS A 15 -18.08 -6.33 9.85
CA LYS A 15 -16.81 -6.42 10.63
C LYS A 15 -15.71 -7.31 10.02
N ASN A 16 -15.81 -7.72 8.75
CA ASN A 16 -14.88 -8.65 8.08
C ASN A 16 -13.55 -8.03 7.63
N ARG A 17 -13.19 -6.88 8.18
CA ARG A 17 -12.02 -6.12 7.73
C ARG A 17 -10.71 -6.85 7.90
N LEU A 18 -10.51 -7.49 9.04
CA LEU A 18 -9.28 -8.24 9.31
C LEU A 18 -9.12 -9.40 8.32
N ASP A 19 -10.19 -10.11 8.01
CA ASP A 19 -10.15 -11.26 7.08
C ASP A 19 -9.94 -10.81 5.64
N PHE A 20 -10.59 -9.72 5.23
CA PHE A 20 -10.37 -9.12 3.92
C PHE A 20 -8.90 -8.68 3.76
N GLU A 21 -8.36 -7.94 4.72
CA GLU A 21 -6.96 -7.49 4.68
C GLU A 21 -5.98 -8.68 4.66
N LYS A 22 -6.22 -9.71 5.48
CA LYS A 22 -5.39 -10.92 5.48
C LYS A 22 -5.39 -11.62 4.13
N LYS A 23 -6.56 -11.80 3.50
CA LYS A 23 -6.69 -12.43 2.18
C LYS A 23 -6.01 -11.58 1.10
N LEU A 24 -6.22 -10.27 1.11
CA LEU A 24 -5.62 -9.36 0.16
C LEU A 24 -4.08 -9.37 0.25
N VAL A 25 -3.53 -9.28 1.45
CA VAL A 25 -2.08 -9.38 1.69
C VAL A 25 -1.54 -10.74 1.24
N GLY A 26 -2.25 -11.83 1.55
CA GLY A 26 -1.90 -13.17 1.11
C GLY A 26 -1.84 -13.30 -0.42
N ASN A 27 -2.80 -12.72 -1.13
CA ASN A 27 -2.84 -12.74 -2.60
C ASN A 27 -1.67 -11.95 -3.21
N ILE A 28 -1.37 -10.76 -2.68
CA ILE A 28 -0.24 -9.94 -3.15
C ILE A 28 1.08 -10.70 -2.97
N LYS A 29 1.30 -11.29 -1.78
CA LYS A 29 2.51 -12.07 -1.49
C LYS A 29 2.63 -13.30 -2.39
N LYS A 30 1.54 -14.02 -2.64
CA LYS A 30 1.53 -15.19 -3.54
C LYS A 30 1.82 -14.81 -5.00
N MET A 31 1.38 -13.63 -5.45
CA MET A 31 1.51 -13.23 -6.85
C MET A 31 2.88 -12.67 -7.19
N PHE A 32 3.53 -11.98 -6.24
CA PHE A 32 4.74 -11.21 -6.53
C PHE A 32 5.94 -11.53 -5.63
N ASP A 33 5.78 -12.37 -4.60
CA ASP A 33 6.83 -12.68 -3.62
C ASP A 33 7.50 -11.44 -2.99
N VAL A 34 6.69 -10.43 -2.66
CA VAL A 34 7.16 -9.15 -2.10
C VAL A 34 6.76 -8.94 -0.65
N LYS A 35 7.47 -8.03 0.03
CA LYS A 35 7.08 -7.56 1.35
C LYS A 35 5.84 -6.67 1.26
N VAL A 36 4.90 -6.92 2.17
CA VAL A 36 3.68 -6.14 2.32
C VAL A 36 3.49 -5.81 3.80
N LEU A 37 3.45 -4.51 4.11
CA LEU A 37 3.23 -4.00 5.46
C LEU A 37 1.86 -3.35 5.55
N ARG A 38 1.14 -3.58 6.65
CA ARG A 38 -0.15 -2.94 6.90
C ARG A 38 0.07 -1.71 7.77
N LYS A 39 -0.37 -0.54 7.32
CA LYS A 39 -0.23 0.73 8.06
C LYS A 39 -1.52 1.52 7.94
N ARG A 40 -2.26 1.70 9.04
CA ARG A 40 -3.50 2.52 9.15
C ARG A 40 -4.38 2.53 7.88
N ASN A 41 -5.03 1.41 7.61
CA ASN A 41 -5.97 1.22 6.49
C ASN A 41 -5.30 1.24 5.09
N ARG A 42 -3.98 1.16 5.01
CA ARG A 42 -3.21 1.12 3.76
C ARG A 42 -2.27 -0.08 3.77
N LEU A 43 -1.94 -0.58 2.59
CA LEU A 43 -0.85 -1.54 2.40
C LEU A 43 0.35 -0.81 1.80
N LEU A 44 1.51 -0.99 2.38
CA LEU A 44 2.78 -0.60 1.78
C LEU A 44 3.36 -1.85 1.11
N VAL A 45 3.50 -1.79 -0.20
CA VAL A 45 4.06 -2.87 -1.02
C VAL A 45 5.41 -2.41 -1.55
N GLU A 46 6.35 -3.33 -1.68
CA GLU A 46 7.61 -3.07 -2.39
C GLU A 46 7.34 -2.59 -3.82
N GLU A 47 8.23 -1.79 -4.37
CA GLU A 47 8.13 -1.32 -5.75
C GLU A 47 8.42 -2.42 -6.78
N GLY A 48 8.24 -2.13 -8.07
CA GLY A 48 8.55 -3.07 -9.15
C GLY A 48 7.46 -4.11 -9.45
N VAL A 49 6.30 -4.02 -8.80
CA VAL A 49 5.15 -4.92 -9.03
C VAL A 49 3.96 -4.21 -9.66
N ASP A 50 3.27 -4.88 -10.58
CA ASP A 50 2.05 -4.35 -11.20
C ASP A 50 0.80 -4.81 -10.45
N LEU A 51 0.32 -3.95 -9.53
CA LEU A 51 -0.84 -4.23 -8.70
C LEU A 51 -2.19 -4.14 -9.44
N ARG A 52 -2.23 -3.76 -10.74
CA ARG A 52 -3.48 -3.64 -11.51
C ARG A 52 -4.31 -4.92 -11.55
N ARG A 53 -3.65 -6.09 -11.46
CA ARG A 53 -4.30 -7.40 -11.50
C ARG A 53 -4.77 -7.91 -10.14
N VAL A 54 -4.52 -7.16 -9.07
CA VAL A 54 -4.90 -7.54 -7.71
C VAL A 54 -6.30 -7.02 -7.41
N PHE A 55 -7.29 -7.91 -7.48
CA PHE A 55 -8.65 -7.58 -7.07
C PHE A 55 -8.74 -7.18 -5.60
N GLY A 56 -9.61 -6.23 -5.31
CA GLY A 56 -9.82 -5.68 -3.97
C GLY A 56 -9.03 -4.39 -3.68
N LEU A 57 -8.08 -4.03 -4.55
CA LEU A 57 -7.49 -2.69 -4.57
C LEU A 57 -8.38 -1.72 -5.36
N ILE A 58 -8.53 -0.50 -4.85
CA ILE A 58 -9.12 0.63 -5.58
C ILE A 58 -8.04 1.38 -6.36
N SER A 59 -6.91 1.64 -5.71
CA SER A 59 -5.81 2.39 -6.31
C SER A 59 -4.51 2.03 -5.63
N TYR A 60 -3.40 2.33 -6.30
CA TYR A 60 -2.08 2.34 -5.68
C TYR A 60 -1.28 3.53 -6.20
N SER A 61 -0.32 4.00 -5.39
CA SER A 61 0.50 5.16 -5.75
C SER A 61 1.95 4.91 -5.35
N PRO A 62 2.92 5.15 -6.25
CA PRO A 62 4.32 5.29 -5.86
C PRO A 62 4.46 6.37 -4.79
N ALA A 63 5.28 6.09 -3.80
CA ALA A 63 5.54 6.98 -2.69
C ALA A 63 6.97 6.78 -2.18
N VAL A 64 7.43 7.79 -1.46
CA VAL A 64 8.73 7.79 -0.81
C VAL A 64 8.50 8.03 0.68
N GLU A 65 9.24 7.30 1.51
CA GLU A 65 9.27 7.53 2.94
C GLU A 65 10.21 8.71 3.27
N ALA A 66 9.74 9.59 4.16
CA ALA A 66 10.45 10.74 4.68
C ALA A 66 10.24 10.78 6.20
N GLY A 67 11.16 11.43 6.91
CA GLY A 67 10.99 11.75 8.32
C GLY A 67 9.77 12.63 8.60
N LEU A 68 9.50 12.82 9.89
CA LEU A 68 8.36 13.63 10.36
C LEU A 68 8.66 15.14 10.31
N ASP A 69 9.92 15.51 10.09
CA ASP A 69 10.34 16.90 9.98
C ASP A 69 9.92 17.51 8.63
N LEU A 70 9.44 18.77 8.69
CA LEU A 70 8.90 19.45 7.53
C LEU A 70 9.98 19.75 6.48
N GLU A 71 11.20 20.11 6.89
CA GLU A 71 12.30 20.38 5.99
C GLU A 71 12.76 19.11 5.29
N GLU A 72 12.77 17.97 6.00
CA GLU A 72 13.06 16.68 5.41
C GLU A 72 12.03 16.30 4.33
N ILE A 73 10.73 16.52 4.60
CA ILE A 73 9.66 16.30 3.62
C ILE A 73 9.86 17.18 2.37
N LYS A 74 10.14 18.47 2.54
CA LYS A 74 10.39 19.40 1.41
C LYS A 74 11.57 18.94 0.56
N LYS A 75 12.68 18.57 1.21
CA LYS A 75 13.88 18.08 0.53
C LYS A 75 13.56 16.82 -0.30
N LYS A 76 12.85 15.86 0.28
CA LYS A 76 12.41 14.63 -0.39
C LYS A 76 11.50 14.87 -1.59
N VAL A 77 10.64 15.88 -1.53
CA VAL A 77 9.78 16.26 -2.66
C VAL A 77 10.60 16.88 -3.79
N LEU A 78 11.61 17.69 -3.46
CA LEU A 78 12.51 18.27 -4.47
C LEU A 78 13.38 17.20 -5.15
N GLU A 79 13.81 16.16 -4.43
CA GLU A 79 14.54 15.02 -5.00
C GLU A 79 13.70 14.15 -5.96
N LEU A 80 12.37 14.26 -5.89
CA LEU A 80 11.43 13.51 -6.71
C LEU A 80 11.01 14.24 -8.00
N THR A 81 11.30 15.54 -8.09
CA THR A 81 10.93 16.41 -9.22
C THR A 81 12.07 16.47 -10.24
#